data_AF-A0A1G1AFZ8-F1
#
_entry.id   AF-A0A1G1AFZ8-F1
#
_cell.length_a   1.000
_cell.length_b   1.000
_cell.length_c   1.000
_cell.angle_alpha   90.00
_cell.angle_beta   90.00
_cell.angle_gamma   90.00
#
_symmetry.space_group_name_H-M   'P 1'
#
loop_
_entity.id
_entity.type
_entity.pdbx_description
1 polymer ?
#
loop_
_entity_poly.entity_id
_entity_poly.type
_entity_poly.pdbx_seq_one_letter_code
_entity_poly.pdbx_strand_id
1 'polypeptide(L)' 'MQEIRFVCPKCGQKLECELKMAGQKIQCPACKNSINVPNPYPPTAKLPRVRSNSAEQIE' A
#
# COMPACT_ATOMS: atom_id res chain seq x y z
N MET A 1 -6.74 18.66 -2.15
CA MET A 1 -6.65 17.59 -1.14
C MET A 1 -6.54 16.26 -1.87
N GLN A 2 -5.63 15.38 -1.47
CA GLN A 2 -5.51 14.04 -2.06
C GLN A 2 -6.29 13.05 -1.19
N GLU A 3 -7.34 12.50 -1.75
CA GLU A 3 -8.29 11.60 -1.11
C GLU A 3 -8.27 10.23 -1.81
N ILE A 4 -8.54 9.19 -1.04
CA ILE A 4 -8.53 7.81 -1.50
C ILE A 4 -9.86 7.16 -1.17
N ARG A 5 -10.44 6.52 -2.18
CA ARG A 5 -11.70 5.79 -2.08
C ARG A 5 -11.41 4.30 -2.03
N PHE A 6 -11.89 3.64 -1.00
CA PHE A 6 -11.69 2.21 -0.81
C PHE A 6 -12.92 1.58 -0.16
N VAL A 7 -12.98 0.24 -0.17
CA VAL A 7 -14.11 -0.49 0.40
C VAL A 7 -13.66 -1.16 1.69
N CYS A 8 -14.46 -1.02 2.75
CA CYS A 8 -14.22 -1.66 4.03
C CYS A 8 -14.28 -3.19 3.86
N PRO A 9 -13.22 -3.95 4.21
CA PRO A 9 -13.20 -5.41 4.07
C PRO A 9 -14.08 -6.14 5.09
N LYS A 10 -14.64 -5.43 6.07
CA LYS A 10 -15.52 -5.99 7.12
C LYS A 10 -17.00 -5.87 6.80
N CYS A 11 -17.44 -4.72 6.28
CA CYS A 11 -18.85 -4.45 6.01
C CYS A 11 -19.16 -4.14 4.54
N GLY A 12 -18.16 -3.94 3.68
CA GLY A 12 -18.38 -3.56 2.29
C GLY A 12 -18.74 -2.08 2.08
N GLN A 13 -18.65 -1.24 3.12
CA GLN A 13 -18.93 0.20 2.99
C GLN A 13 -17.85 0.89 2.13
N LYS A 14 -18.27 1.75 1.20
CA LYS A 14 -17.37 2.66 0.47
C LYS A 14 -16.94 3.79 1.39
N LEU A 15 -15.64 3.91 1.62
CA LEU A 15 -15.01 4.91 2.49
C LEU A 15 -14.11 5.81 1.66
N GLU A 16 -14.03 7.06 2.08
CA GLU A 16 -13.15 8.08 1.51
C GLU A 16 -12.34 8.71 2.65
N CYS A 17 -11.01 8.72 2.53
CA CYS A 17 -10.11 9.28 3.53
C CYS A 17 -8.93 9.98 2.83
N GLU A 18 -8.20 10.83 3.57
CA GLU A 18 -6.99 11.46 3.03
C GLU A 18 -5.87 10.44 2.76
N LEU A 19 -5.09 10.68 1.71
CA LEU A 19 -3.92 9.87 1.37
C LEU A 19 -2.89 9.80 2.51
N LYS A 20 -2.81 10.83 3.37
CA LYS A 20 -1.95 10.84 4.56
C LYS A 20 -2.27 9.73 5.56
N MET A 21 -3.49 9.20 5.51
CA MET A 21 -3.93 8.07 6.33
C MET A 21 -3.66 6.71 5.67
N ALA A 22 -3.19 6.69 4.41
CA ALA A 22 -2.81 5.46 3.73
C ALA A 22 -1.75 4.68 4.52
N GLY A 23 -1.97 3.37 4.70
CA GLY A 23 -1.10 2.51 5.50
C GLY A 23 -1.37 2.56 7.01
N GLN A 24 -2.20 3.49 7.51
CA GLN A 24 -2.58 3.54 8.92
C GLN A 24 -3.80 2.66 9.22
N LYS A 25 -3.95 2.28 10.49
CA LYS A 25 -5.18 1.67 11.00
C LYS A 25 -6.15 2.77 11.41
N ILE A 26 -7.35 2.75 10.82
CA ILE A 26 -8.44 3.64 11.18
C ILE A 26 -9.65 2.83 11.64
N GLN A 27 -10.58 3.51 12.31
CA GLN A 27 -11.87 2.94 12.66
C GLN A 27 -12.90 3.25 11.57
N CYS A 28 -13.58 2.22 11.07
CA CYS A 28 -14.63 2.39 10.07
C CYS A 28 -15.83 3.15 10.66
N PRO A 29 -16.31 4.26 10.07
CA PRO A 29 -17.48 4.98 10.59
C PRO A 29 -18.80 4.20 10.45
N ALA A 30 -18.88 3.24 9.52
CA ALA A 30 -20.10 2.45 9.30
C ALA A 30 -20.23 1.26 10.26
N CYS A 31 -19.15 0.48 10.44
CA CYS A 31 -19.19 -0.74 11.26
C CYS A 31 -18.35 -0.65 12.54
N LYS A 32 -17.64 0.45 12.76
CA LYS A 32 -16.78 0.71 13.93
C LYS A 32 -15.63 -0.29 14.11
N ASN A 33 -15.35 -1.12 13.11
CA ASN A 33 -14.23 -2.04 13.11
C ASN A 33 -12.91 -1.34 12.73
N SER A 34 -11.82 -1.82 13.30
CA SER A 34 -10.47 -1.41 12.93
C SER A 34 -10.09 -1.99 11.57
N ILE A 35 -9.78 -1.14 10.61
CA ILE A 35 -9.39 -1.51 9.25
C ILE A 35 -8.10 -0.79 8.85
N ASN A 36 -7.32 -1.44 7.99
CA ASN A 36 -6.13 -0.83 7.41
C ASN A 36 -6.50 -0.11 6.12
N VAL A 37 -6.09 1.16 6.03
CA VAL A 37 -6.29 1.96 4.83
C VAL A 37 -5.30 1.51 3.75
N PRO A 38 -5.75 1.00 2.59
CA PRO A 38 -4.84 0.59 1.53
C PRO A 38 -4.13 1.81 0.91
N ASN A 39 -2.83 1.67 0.65
CA ASN A 39 -2.09 2.70 -0.09
C ASN A 39 -2.33 2.51 -1.59
N PRO A 40 -2.95 3.47 -2.30
CA PRO A 40 -3.17 3.35 -3.75
C PRO A 40 -1.86 3.45 -4.54
N TYR A 41 -0.80 3.99 -3.95
CA TYR A 41 0.52 3.96 -4.55
C TYR A 41 1.14 2.60 -4.23
N PRO A 42 1.34 1.71 -5.22
CA PRO A 42 2.18 0.56 -4.98
C PRO A 42 3.53 1.11 -4.48
N PRO A 43 4.15 0.52 -3.44
CA PRO A 43 5.54 0.81 -3.18
C PRO A 43 6.23 0.51 -4.51
N THR A 44 6.82 1.53 -5.12
CA THR A 44 7.70 1.35 -6.26
C THR A 44 8.81 0.45 -5.75
N ALA A 45 8.59 -0.86 -5.90
CA ALA A 45 9.49 -1.89 -5.48
C ALA A 45 10.79 -1.53 -6.18
N LYS A 46 11.77 -1.13 -5.37
CA LYS A 46 13.10 -0.81 -5.85
C LYS A 46 13.48 -1.98 -6.74
N LEU A 47 13.69 -1.68 -8.02
CA LEU A 47 14.16 -2.62 -9.01
C LEU A 47 15.26 -3.45 -8.34
N PRO A 48 15.17 -4.79 -8.25
CA PRO A 48 16.33 -5.55 -7.82
C PRO A 48 17.41 -5.24 -8.85
N ARG A 49 18.44 -4.49 -8.44
CA ARG A 49 19.68 -4.36 -9.21
C ARG A 49 20.24 -5.77 -9.32
N VAL A 50 19.86 -6.49 -10.36
CA VAL A 50 20.41 -7.80 -10.66
C VAL A 50 21.84 -7.60 -11.17
N ARG A 51 22.75 -7.71 -10.20
CA ARG A 51 24.05 -8.40 -10.22
C ARG A 51 24.95 -8.13 -11.44
N SER A 52 25.94 -7.27 -11.22
CA SER A 52 27.22 -7.33 -11.93
C SER A 52 27.93 -8.64 -11.53
N ASN A 53 28.14 -9.56 -12.47
CA ASN A 53 29.18 -10.59 -12.31
C ASN A 53 29.69 -11.02 -13.69
N SER A 54 30.95 -10.70 -13.99
CA SER A 54 31.79 -11.44 -14.94
C SER A 54 33.25 -11.21 -14.54
N ALA A 55 33.60 -11.72 -13.35
CA ALA A 55 34.97 -12.01 -12.95
C ALA A 55 35.09 -13.53 -12.90
N GLU A 56 35.18 -14.15 -14.07
CA GLU A 56 35.65 -15.54 -14.24
C GLU A 56 36.03 -15.75 -15.70
N GLN A 57 37.30 -15.51 -16.04
CA GLN A 57 37.95 -16.27 -17.09
C GLN A 57 39.43 -16.40 -16.73
N ILE A 58 39.72 -17.57 -16.14
CA ILE A 58 41.05 -18.14 -15.92
C ILE A 58 41.54 -18.63 -17.29
N GLU A 59 42.76 -18.24 -17.68
CA GLU A 59 43.82 -19.09 -18.26
C GLU A 59 45.13 -18.30 -18.32
#